data_AF-A0A1I7YIR4-F1
#
_entry.id   AF-A0A1I7YIR4-F1
#
_cell.length_a   1.000
_cell.length_b   1.000
_cell.length_c   1.000
_cell.angle_alpha   90.00
_cell.angle_beta   90.00
_cell.angle_gamma   90.00
#
_symmetry.space_group_name_H-M   'P 1'
#
loop_
_entity.id
_entity.type
_entity.pdbx_description
1 polymer ?
#
loop_
_entity_poly.entity_id
_entity_poly.type
_entity_poly.pdbx_seq_one_letter_code
_entity_poly.pdbx_strand_id
1 'polypeptide(L)'
;MKSGGQDSQNWAGNYGPKMAHASIVVEDGTVDRNPLLFDCSVVQTEILEKILARVEKKTLLQSVPLVCREWKEILSRQSFWVEKARVDGQGTSWVPPKDSIWEEMFKKTPRLYHQKPFNRNLIPNPSGEDGMRHWAVTNLEINVESPPENCLPNAAIPTPRCFATNGKGTEKKILIDLVDAGIDADVLNRIRPRITVSEWFTHCGTSAAEYSFSTVLYDFKKIPISPNAKFTTKKSLPAGKGILTKEGQPIQHVISDLGWTKVEHVFTKYPRGVRFVRLASTGRAIERDSGHVGAKMAHASVIVGFEYDEME
;
A
#
# COMPACT_ATOMS: atom_id res chain seq x y z
N MET A 1 4.77 -17.51 49.85
CA MET A 1 4.50 -17.62 48.40
C MET A 1 3.14 -18.27 48.22
N LYS A 2 2.23 -17.70 47.44
CA LYS A 2 0.99 -18.38 47.04
C LYS A 2 1.15 -18.79 45.58
N SER A 3 1.12 -20.09 45.32
CA SER A 3 1.10 -20.67 43.98
C SER A 3 -0.24 -21.33 43.77
N GLY A 4 -0.93 -20.97 42.69
CA GLY A 4 -2.17 -21.61 42.27
C GLY A 4 -2.24 -21.63 40.75
N GLY A 5 -2.83 -22.68 40.21
CA GLY A 5 -3.12 -22.82 38.79
C GLY A 5 -4.55 -23.34 38.64
N GLN A 6 -5.29 -22.77 37.71
CA GLN A 6 -6.65 -23.20 37.38
C GLN A 6 -6.67 -23.61 35.92
N ASP A 7 -7.15 -24.83 35.66
CA ASP A 7 -7.43 -25.26 34.29
C ASP A 7 -8.58 -24.42 33.72
N SER A 8 -8.41 -23.94 32.48
CA SER A 8 -9.41 -23.12 31.80
C SER A 8 -10.44 -23.95 31.02
N GLN A 9 -10.22 -25.26 30.91
CA GLN A 9 -11.03 -26.16 30.08
C GLN A 9 -11.87 -27.17 30.88
N ASN A 10 -11.80 -27.12 32.22
CA ASN A 10 -12.65 -27.87 33.17
C ASN A 10 -12.74 -29.39 32.90
N TRP A 11 -11.64 -30.02 32.49
CA TRP A 11 -11.64 -31.47 32.27
C TRP A 11 -11.62 -32.25 33.59
N ALA A 12 -12.32 -33.38 33.63
CA ALA A 12 -12.32 -34.27 34.79
C ALA A 12 -10.98 -35.03 34.88
N GLY A 13 -10.12 -34.64 35.82
CA GLY A 13 -8.83 -35.30 36.11
C GLY A 13 -7.71 -34.33 36.50
N ASN A 14 -6.52 -34.86 36.83
CA ASN A 14 -5.37 -34.05 37.27
C ASN A 14 -4.57 -33.47 36.08
N TYR A 15 -5.22 -32.63 35.28
CA TYR A 15 -4.66 -31.99 34.06
C TYR A 15 -4.24 -30.53 34.25
N GLY A 16 -4.48 -29.94 35.43
CA GLY A 16 -4.01 -28.59 35.77
C GLY A 16 -2.48 -28.49 35.88
N PRO A 17 -1.94 -27.26 36.00
CA PRO A 17 -0.50 -27.01 36.12
C PRO A 17 0.11 -27.80 37.29
N LYS A 18 1.08 -28.66 36.99
CA LYS A 18 1.79 -29.46 37.99
C LYS A 18 2.94 -28.64 38.57
N MET A 19 2.85 -28.31 39.85
CA MET A 19 3.81 -27.45 40.55
C MET A 19 4.68 -28.34 41.44
N ALA A 20 5.98 -28.40 41.17
CA ALA A 20 6.97 -29.07 42.01
C ALA A 20 8.22 -28.18 42.14
N HIS A 21 9.02 -28.39 43.20
CA HIS A 21 10.28 -27.67 43.46
C HIS A 21 10.19 -26.16 43.74
N ALA A 22 9.08 -25.68 44.33
CA ALA A 22 9.06 -24.32 44.85
C ALA A 22 9.83 -24.24 46.18
N SER A 23 11.01 -23.61 46.17
CA SER A 23 11.77 -23.27 47.39
C SER A 23 12.09 -21.78 47.42
N ILE A 24 12.16 -21.23 48.63
CA ILE A 24 12.78 -19.92 48.89
C ILE A 24 13.97 -20.22 49.79
N VAL A 25 15.17 -19.97 49.28
CA VAL A 25 16.39 -20.00 50.07
C VAL A 25 16.74 -18.54 50.37
N VAL A 26 16.73 -18.18 51.65
CA VAL A 26 17.25 -16.87 52.11
C VAL A 26 18.65 -17.15 52.63
N GLU A 27 19.64 -16.80 51.83
CA GLU A 27 21.03 -16.80 52.27
C GLU A 27 21.38 -15.38 52.75
N ASP A 28 21.99 -15.27 53.94
CA ASP A 28 22.59 -14.03 54.42
C ASP A 28 23.94 -13.83 53.70
N GLY A 29 23.85 -13.69 52.39
CA GLY A 29 24.95 -13.40 51.51
C GLY A 29 24.83 -11.94 51.09
N THR A 30 25.85 -11.14 51.38
CA THR A 30 26.08 -9.90 50.65
C THR A 30 26.00 -10.23 49.17
N VAL A 31 24.90 -9.83 48.51
CA VAL A 31 24.76 -9.98 47.06
C VAL A 31 25.98 -9.30 46.47
N ASP A 32 26.88 -10.09 45.90
CA ASP A 32 27.96 -9.56 45.09
C ASP A 32 27.27 -8.74 44.00
N ARG A 33 27.41 -7.40 44.08
CA ARG A 33 26.65 -6.43 43.30
C ARG A 33 27.15 -6.38 41.86
N ASN A 34 27.18 -7.51 41.17
CA ASN A 34 27.27 -7.51 39.72
C ASN A 34 26.91 -8.86 39.10
N PRO A 35 25.68 -8.98 38.60
CA PRO A 35 25.44 -9.49 37.27
C PRO A 35 25.05 -8.27 36.42
N LEU A 36 25.99 -7.69 35.68
CA LEU A 36 25.85 -6.59 34.70
C LEU A 36 24.39 -6.39 34.24
N LEU A 37 23.59 -5.71 35.06
CA LEU A 37 22.19 -5.47 34.74
C LEU A 37 22.24 -4.27 33.82
N PHE A 38 21.90 -4.47 32.54
CA PHE A 38 21.85 -3.35 31.60
C PHE A 38 20.69 -2.45 32.00
N ASP A 39 21.02 -1.39 32.73
CA ASP A 39 20.04 -0.44 33.25
C ASP A 39 19.72 0.61 32.18
N CYS A 40 18.60 0.42 31.49
CA CYS A 40 18.12 1.36 30.48
C CYS A 40 17.75 2.75 31.03
N SER A 41 17.70 2.97 32.35
CA SER A 41 17.38 4.27 32.95
C SER A 41 18.57 5.24 32.99
N VAL A 42 19.80 4.72 32.89
CA VAL A 42 21.05 5.52 32.91
C VAL A 42 21.79 5.52 31.56
N VAL A 43 21.21 4.85 30.57
CA VAL A 43 21.78 4.71 29.22
C VAL A 43 21.55 6.00 28.43
N GLN A 44 22.57 6.44 27.69
CA GLN A 44 22.46 7.60 26.80
C GLN A 44 21.35 7.39 25.76
N THR A 45 20.57 8.45 25.50
CA THR A 45 19.42 8.42 24.59
C THR A 45 19.76 7.83 23.22
N GLU A 46 20.95 8.07 22.68
CA GLU A 46 21.41 7.56 21.37
C GLU A 46 21.55 6.02 21.35
N ILE A 47 21.95 5.43 22.47
CA ILE A 47 22.04 3.96 22.61
C ILE A 47 20.62 3.40 22.76
N LEU A 48 19.78 4.06 23.56
CA LEU A 48 18.39 3.68 23.72
C LEU A 48 17.62 3.71 22.38
N GLU A 49 17.81 4.73 21.55
CA GLU A 49 17.25 4.80 20.20
C GLU A 49 17.65 3.58 19.34
N LYS A 50 18.92 3.18 19.39
CA LYS A 50 19.41 1.99 18.66
C LYS A 50 18.79 0.68 19.17
N ILE A 51 18.57 0.57 20.48
CA ILE A 51 17.89 -0.59 21.07
C ILE A 51 16.43 -0.62 20.61
N LEU A 52 15.71 0.49 20.77
CA LEU A 52 14.30 0.61 20.38
C LEU A 52 14.08 0.41 18.88
N ALA A 53 15.01 0.83 18.02
CA ALA A 53 14.92 0.62 16.57
C ALA A 53 14.83 -0.86 16.19
N ARG A 54 15.41 -1.75 17.00
CA ARG A 54 15.40 -3.22 16.82
C ARG A 54 14.18 -3.90 17.43
N VAL A 55 13.38 -3.18 18.22
CA VAL A 55 12.15 -3.72 18.81
C VAL A 55 11.11 -3.91 17.71
N GLU A 56 10.32 -4.98 17.86
CA GLU A 56 9.21 -5.26 16.97
C GLU A 56 8.17 -4.14 16.95
N LYS A 57 7.56 -3.91 15.78
CA LYS A 57 6.67 -2.76 15.53
C LYS A 57 5.50 -2.68 16.51
N LYS A 58 4.90 -3.83 16.86
CA LYS A 58 3.75 -3.89 17.78
C LYS A 58 4.12 -3.40 19.18
N THR A 59 5.17 -3.97 19.77
CA THR A 59 5.68 -3.58 21.09
C THR A 59 6.15 -2.12 21.10
N LEU A 60 6.79 -1.68 20.02
CA LEU A 60 7.25 -0.31 19.86
C LEU A 60 6.10 0.71 19.88
N LEU A 61 4.94 0.38 19.33
CA LEU A 61 3.80 1.30 19.30
C LEU A 61 2.87 1.19 20.52
N GLN A 62 2.78 0.00 21.12
CA GLN A 62 1.81 -0.27 22.19
C GLN A 62 2.41 -0.16 23.58
N SER A 63 3.66 -0.59 23.76
CA SER A 63 4.27 -0.74 25.09
C SER A 63 5.32 0.33 25.38
N VAL A 64 6.20 0.63 24.42
CA VAL A 64 7.30 1.59 24.60
C VAL A 64 6.83 2.99 25.02
N PRO A 65 5.75 3.58 24.47
CA PRO A 65 5.22 4.87 24.94
C PRO A 65 4.70 4.85 26.38
N LEU A 66 4.40 3.67 26.94
CA LEU A 66 3.86 3.50 28.29
C LEU A 66 4.96 3.32 29.35
N VAL A 67 6.21 3.10 28.94
CA VAL A 67 7.34 2.90 29.86
C VAL A 67 7.68 4.21 30.59
N CYS A 68 7.99 5.26 29.84
CA CYS A 68 8.24 6.60 30.39
C CYS A 68 8.10 7.70 29.33
N ARG A 69 8.20 8.96 29.76
CA ARG A 69 8.10 10.14 28.87
C ARG A 69 9.22 10.20 27.83
N GLU A 70 10.45 9.84 28.20
CA GLU A 70 11.60 9.85 27.29
C GLU A 70 11.42 8.84 26.15
N TRP A 71 10.97 7.63 26.46
CA TRP A 71 10.75 6.58 25.46
C TRP A 71 9.64 6.96 24.49
N LYS A 72 8.57 7.58 25.00
CA LYS A 72 7.53 8.16 24.16
C LYS A 72 8.07 9.28 23.26
N GLU A 73 8.95 10.14 23.78
CA GLU A 73 9.54 11.24 23.02
C GLU A 73 10.48 10.75 21.93
N ILE A 74 11.24 9.68 22.16
CA ILE A 74 12.05 9.05 21.10
C ILE A 74 11.17 8.66 19.91
N LEU A 75 9.98 8.11 20.15
CA LEU A 75 9.07 7.70 19.09
C LEU A 75 8.35 8.85 18.39
N SER A 76 8.38 10.06 18.95
CA SER A 76 7.85 11.26 18.27
C SER A 76 8.85 11.80 17.24
N ARG A 77 10.15 11.46 17.37
CA ARG A 77 11.24 11.96 16.51
C ARG A 77 11.23 11.29 15.14
N GLN A 78 11.31 12.10 14.10
CA GLN A 78 11.47 11.63 12.73
C GLN A 78 12.78 10.83 12.53
N SER A 79 13.87 11.27 13.16
CA SER A 79 15.19 10.60 13.07
C SER A 79 15.14 9.15 13.51
N PHE A 80 14.40 8.85 14.58
CA PHE A 80 14.23 7.49 15.07
C PHE A 80 13.58 6.57 14.02
N TRP A 81 12.55 7.04 13.33
CA TRP A 81 11.85 6.24 12.32
C TRP A 81 12.62 6.09 11.02
N VAL A 82 13.45 7.07 10.66
CA VAL A 82 14.44 6.94 9.58
C VAL A 82 15.46 5.85 9.91
N GLU A 83 15.99 5.85 11.14
CA GLU A 83 16.94 4.82 11.58
C GLU A 83 16.28 3.44 11.65
N LYS A 84 15.05 3.34 12.15
CA LYS A 84 14.29 2.09 12.13
C LYS A 84 14.07 1.58 10.70
N ALA A 85 13.74 2.45 9.75
CA ALA A 85 13.60 2.07 8.35
C ALA A 85 14.90 1.48 7.80
N ARG A 86 16.03 2.13 8.08
CA ARG A 86 17.36 1.66 7.70
C ARG A 86 17.69 0.29 8.30
N VAL A 87 17.41 0.10 9.60
CA VAL A 87 17.60 -1.19 10.29
C VAL A 87 16.72 -2.29 9.70
N ASP A 88 15.47 -1.98 9.35
CA ASP A 88 14.54 -2.91 8.72
C ASP A 88 14.81 -3.12 7.20
N GLY A 89 15.81 -2.45 6.60
CA GLY A 89 16.09 -2.51 5.15
C GLY A 89 15.02 -1.86 4.27
N GLN A 90 14.26 -0.91 4.80
CA GLN A 90 13.14 -0.24 4.14
C GLN A 90 13.55 1.16 3.64
N GLY A 91 13.01 1.57 2.49
CA GLY A 91 13.17 2.94 1.99
C GLY A 91 12.47 3.99 2.86
N THR A 92 12.70 5.27 2.56
CA THR A 92 12.26 6.43 3.36
C THR A 92 11.36 7.40 2.59
N SER A 93 10.81 7.03 1.43
CA SER A 93 9.94 7.92 0.62
C SER A 93 8.68 8.43 1.34
N TRP A 94 8.21 7.67 2.33
CA TRP A 94 7.05 7.96 3.18
C TRP A 94 7.38 8.86 4.37
N VAL A 95 8.66 9.24 4.55
CA VAL A 95 9.09 10.13 5.63
C VAL A 95 8.69 11.56 5.26
N PRO A 96 8.03 12.30 6.16
CA PRO A 96 7.60 13.66 5.86
C PRO A 96 8.79 14.59 5.58
N PRO A 97 8.64 15.59 4.70
CA PRO A 97 9.64 16.64 4.52
C PRO A 97 9.92 17.34 5.85
N LYS A 98 11.20 17.66 6.11
CA LYS A 98 11.60 18.41 7.30
C LYS A 98 10.95 19.80 7.30
N ASP A 99 10.66 20.30 8.48
CA ASP A 99 10.09 21.63 8.71
C ASP A 99 8.75 21.86 7.98
N SER A 100 7.99 20.77 7.76
CA SER A 100 6.67 20.80 7.13
C SER A 100 5.55 20.49 8.11
N ILE A 101 4.32 20.86 7.74
CA ILE A 101 3.10 20.49 8.49
C ILE A 101 2.98 18.97 8.68
N TRP A 102 3.54 18.18 7.76
CA TRP A 102 3.53 16.72 7.83
C TRP A 102 4.41 16.21 8.97
N GLU A 103 5.58 16.79 9.18
CA GLU A 103 6.46 16.42 10.28
C GLU A 103 5.78 16.68 11.64
N GLU A 104 5.12 17.84 11.81
CA GLU A 104 4.38 18.14 13.04
C GLU A 104 3.23 17.17 13.30
N MET A 105 2.50 16.77 12.26
CA MET A 105 1.43 15.79 12.38
C MET A 105 1.94 14.40 12.76
N PHE A 106 3.05 13.98 12.13
CA PHE A 106 3.70 12.70 12.44
C PHE A 106 4.25 12.68 13.87
N LYS A 107 4.83 13.79 14.36
CA LYS A 107 5.26 13.94 15.77
C LYS A 107 4.10 13.68 16.75
N LYS A 108 2.91 14.21 16.44
CA LYS A 108 1.69 13.99 17.26
C LYS A 108 1.11 12.59 17.11
N THR A 109 1.42 11.90 16.02
CA THR A 109 0.79 10.62 15.65
C THR A 109 1.84 9.58 15.19
N PRO A 110 2.66 9.02 16.11
CA PRO A 110 3.74 8.10 15.75
C PRO A 110 3.34 6.87 14.92
N ARG A 111 2.08 6.43 15.03
CA ARG A 111 1.53 5.33 14.20
C ARG A 111 1.63 5.60 12.69
N LEU A 112 1.69 6.85 12.25
CA LEU A 112 1.82 7.21 10.84
C LEU A 112 3.16 6.74 10.25
N TYR A 113 4.24 6.77 11.04
CA TYR A 113 5.53 6.24 10.60
C TYR A 113 5.49 4.71 10.37
N HIS A 114 4.59 4.01 11.06
CA HIS A 114 4.37 2.58 10.84
C HIS A 114 3.47 2.29 9.66
N GLN A 115 2.34 3.00 9.51
CA GLN A 115 1.40 2.83 8.42
C GLN A 115 1.95 3.29 7.07
N LYS A 116 2.90 4.23 7.09
CA LYS A 116 3.57 4.80 5.92
C LYS A 116 2.56 5.24 4.85
N PRO A 117 1.55 6.04 5.19
CA PRO A 117 0.40 6.27 4.32
C PRO A 117 0.73 7.02 3.02
N PHE A 118 1.84 7.76 2.98
CA PHE A 118 2.21 8.63 1.88
C PHE A 118 3.27 7.99 0.96
N ASN A 119 3.31 8.44 -0.31
CA ASN A 119 4.32 8.08 -1.30
C ASN A 119 4.54 6.58 -1.52
N ARG A 120 3.47 5.79 -1.37
CA ARG A 120 3.41 4.37 -1.73
C ARG A 120 2.12 4.05 -2.46
N ASN A 121 2.12 2.96 -3.20
CA ASN A 121 0.90 2.46 -3.82
C ASN A 121 -0.02 1.85 -2.74
N LEU A 122 -1.28 2.31 -2.71
CA LEU A 122 -2.33 1.81 -1.82
C LEU A 122 -3.11 0.63 -2.42
N ILE A 123 -2.90 0.30 -3.70
CA ILE A 123 -3.50 -0.87 -4.35
C ILE A 123 -2.65 -2.12 -4.03
N PRO A 124 -3.23 -3.18 -3.44
CA PRO A 124 -2.47 -4.36 -3.00
C PRO A 124 -2.08 -5.32 -4.14
N ASN A 125 -2.86 -5.38 -5.21
CA ASN A 125 -2.68 -6.31 -6.34
C ASN A 125 -2.71 -5.54 -7.67
N PRO A 126 -1.68 -4.73 -7.97
CA PRO A 126 -1.73 -3.76 -9.07
C PRO A 126 -1.64 -4.39 -10.47
N SER A 127 -1.08 -5.61 -10.59
CA SER A 127 -0.78 -6.25 -11.89
C SER A 127 -1.20 -7.72 -11.98
N GLY A 128 -1.84 -8.28 -10.94
CA GLY A 128 -2.36 -9.66 -10.96
C GLY A 128 -1.46 -10.69 -10.26
N GLU A 129 -0.53 -10.25 -9.42
CA GLU A 129 0.31 -11.13 -8.59
C GLU A 129 -0.53 -12.11 -7.76
N ASP A 130 -1.69 -11.65 -7.28
CA ASP A 130 -2.65 -12.39 -6.46
C ASP A 130 -3.93 -12.75 -7.24
N GLY A 131 -3.80 -13.00 -8.55
CA GLY A 131 -4.93 -13.27 -9.44
C GLY A 131 -5.89 -12.07 -9.50
N MET A 132 -7.20 -12.34 -9.38
CA MET A 132 -8.24 -11.30 -9.30
C MET A 132 -8.58 -10.85 -7.88
N ARG A 133 -7.85 -11.31 -6.85
CA ARG A 133 -8.13 -10.91 -5.46
C ARG A 133 -8.00 -9.40 -5.32
N HIS A 134 -8.79 -8.83 -4.41
CA HIS A 134 -8.95 -7.39 -4.15
C HIS A 134 -9.70 -6.57 -5.22
N TRP A 135 -9.92 -7.12 -6.42
CA TRP A 135 -10.67 -6.46 -7.47
C TRP A 135 -12.12 -6.95 -7.52
N ALA A 136 -13.06 -6.01 -7.62
CA ALA A 136 -14.42 -6.32 -8.01
C ALA A 136 -14.50 -6.31 -9.55
N VAL A 137 -14.90 -7.43 -10.14
CA VAL A 137 -15.04 -7.60 -11.59
C VAL A 137 -16.50 -7.76 -11.97
N THR A 138 -16.87 -7.29 -13.16
CA THR A 138 -18.26 -7.39 -13.67
C THR A 138 -18.61 -8.77 -14.20
N ASN A 139 -17.63 -9.56 -14.62
CA ASN A 139 -17.76 -10.95 -15.05
C ASN A 139 -16.39 -11.66 -14.89
N LEU A 140 -16.34 -12.94 -15.24
CA LEU A 140 -15.14 -13.79 -15.12
C LEU A 140 -14.34 -13.91 -16.43
N GLU A 141 -14.49 -12.95 -17.34
CA GLU A 141 -13.92 -12.98 -18.70
C GLU A 141 -12.58 -12.22 -18.80
N ILE A 142 -12.00 -11.88 -17.65
CA ILE A 142 -10.69 -11.25 -17.52
C ILE A 142 -9.70 -12.29 -17.01
N ASN A 143 -8.54 -12.37 -17.68
CA ASN A 143 -7.48 -13.30 -17.32
C ASN A 143 -6.27 -12.54 -16.75
N VAL A 144 -5.44 -13.23 -15.98
CA VAL A 144 -4.11 -12.74 -15.60
C VAL A 144 -3.08 -13.45 -16.47
N GLU A 145 -2.29 -12.68 -17.20
CA GLU A 145 -1.18 -13.20 -18.01
C GLU A 145 0.15 -13.05 -17.28
N SER A 146 1.08 -13.97 -17.53
CA SER A 146 2.41 -13.99 -16.90
C SER A 146 3.41 -14.76 -17.79
N PRO A 147 4.14 -14.10 -18.71
CA PRO A 147 4.15 -12.65 -18.99
C PRO A 147 2.96 -12.19 -19.85
N PRO A 148 2.77 -10.86 -20.03
CA PRO A 148 1.84 -10.32 -21.02
C PRO A 148 2.13 -10.86 -22.43
N GLU A 149 1.10 -11.41 -23.09
CA GLU A 149 1.25 -12.08 -24.39
C GLU A 149 1.01 -11.13 -25.57
N ASN A 150 1.68 -11.35 -26.70
CA ASN A 150 1.41 -10.67 -27.97
C ASN A 150 1.41 -9.12 -27.90
N CYS A 151 2.11 -8.52 -26.95
CA CYS A 151 2.28 -7.07 -26.84
C CYS A 151 3.75 -6.71 -26.68
N LEU A 152 4.11 -5.48 -27.00
CA LEU A 152 5.46 -4.99 -26.76
C LEU A 152 5.77 -4.96 -25.25
N PRO A 153 7.04 -5.19 -24.85
CA PRO A 153 7.46 -4.97 -23.47
C PRO A 153 7.21 -3.52 -23.05
N ASN A 154 6.89 -3.33 -21.77
CA ASN A 154 6.77 -1.98 -21.22
C ASN A 154 8.18 -1.37 -21.07
N ALA A 155 8.48 -0.34 -21.86
CA ALA A 155 9.79 0.31 -21.88
C ALA A 155 10.10 1.11 -20.60
N ALA A 156 9.08 1.50 -19.83
CA ALA A 156 9.25 2.35 -18.65
C ALA A 156 9.39 1.54 -17.35
N ILE A 157 8.72 0.39 -17.24
CA ILE A 157 8.72 -0.43 -16.02
C ILE A 157 8.58 -1.92 -16.35
N PRO A 158 9.38 -2.80 -15.71
CA PRO A 158 9.20 -4.25 -15.84
C PRO A 158 7.76 -4.66 -15.53
N THR A 159 7.13 -5.35 -16.48
CA THR A 159 5.72 -5.75 -16.39
C THR A 159 5.62 -7.27 -16.54
N PRO A 160 5.87 -8.02 -15.44
CA PRO A 160 5.88 -9.48 -15.48
C PRO A 160 4.47 -10.08 -15.57
N ARG A 161 3.43 -9.31 -15.23
CA ARG A 161 2.04 -9.72 -15.26
C ARG A 161 1.13 -8.58 -15.71
N CYS A 162 -0.04 -8.94 -16.23
CA CYS A 162 -1.10 -8.00 -16.49
C CYS A 162 -2.48 -8.67 -16.41
N PHE A 163 -3.51 -7.84 -16.29
CA PHE A 163 -4.89 -8.23 -16.53
C PHE A 163 -5.20 -8.09 -18.01
N ALA A 164 -5.73 -9.12 -18.67
CA ALA A 164 -6.08 -9.12 -20.08
C ALA A 164 -7.58 -9.38 -20.27
N THR A 165 -8.22 -8.55 -21.08
CA THR A 165 -9.67 -8.64 -21.38
C THR A 165 -9.94 -9.31 -22.72
N ASN A 166 -11.15 -9.83 -22.92
CA ASN A 166 -11.60 -10.39 -24.20
C ASN A 166 -12.70 -9.53 -24.84
N GLY A 167 -13.33 -10.01 -25.91
CA GLY A 167 -14.36 -9.28 -26.64
C GLY A 167 -15.73 -9.15 -25.95
N LYS A 168 -15.98 -9.88 -24.85
CA LYS A 168 -17.20 -9.68 -24.03
C LYS A 168 -17.11 -8.41 -23.19
N GLY A 169 -15.90 -7.94 -22.94
CA GLY A 169 -15.63 -6.74 -22.16
C GLY A 169 -15.76 -6.97 -20.66
N THR A 170 -14.84 -6.41 -19.89
CA THR A 170 -14.85 -6.53 -18.42
C THR A 170 -14.46 -5.20 -17.78
N GLU A 171 -15.25 -4.75 -16.81
CA GLU A 171 -14.83 -3.75 -15.81
C GLU A 171 -14.17 -4.46 -14.63
N LYS A 172 -12.99 -3.98 -14.23
CA LYS A 172 -12.39 -4.21 -12.92
C LYS A 172 -12.37 -2.91 -12.12
N LYS A 173 -12.71 -2.97 -10.84
CA LYS A 173 -12.70 -1.80 -9.94
C LYS A 173 -12.23 -2.14 -8.54
N ILE A 174 -11.69 -1.14 -7.87
CA ILE A 174 -11.28 -1.19 -6.47
C ILE A 174 -11.68 0.11 -5.78
N LEU A 175 -12.02 0.02 -4.50
CA LEU A 175 -12.34 1.16 -3.64
C LEU A 175 -11.34 1.17 -2.48
N ILE A 176 -10.51 2.21 -2.40
CA ILE A 176 -9.50 2.37 -1.37
C ILE A 176 -10.05 3.28 -0.27
N ASP A 177 -10.03 2.81 0.98
CA ASP A 177 -10.29 3.65 2.15
C ASP A 177 -8.99 4.35 2.57
N LEU A 178 -8.95 5.67 2.39
CA LEU A 178 -7.75 6.46 2.64
C LEU A 178 -7.41 6.54 4.13
N VAL A 179 -8.42 6.53 4.99
CA VAL A 179 -8.20 6.65 6.44
C VAL A 179 -7.81 5.31 7.04
N ASP A 180 -8.36 4.20 6.53
CA ASP A 180 -7.87 2.86 6.88
C ASP A 180 -6.42 2.66 6.43
N ALA A 181 -6.04 3.25 5.27
CA ALA A 181 -4.65 3.31 4.82
C ALA A 181 -3.72 4.18 5.69
N GLY A 182 -4.27 4.95 6.63
CA GLY A 182 -3.54 5.76 7.61
C GLY A 182 -3.59 7.27 7.38
N ILE A 183 -4.33 7.76 6.38
CA ILE A 183 -4.43 9.19 6.08
C ILE A 183 -5.58 9.78 6.88
N ASP A 184 -5.27 10.55 7.92
CA ASP A 184 -6.29 11.06 8.84
C ASP A 184 -7.41 11.86 8.13
N ALA A 185 -8.65 11.73 8.61
CA ALA A 185 -9.79 12.41 8.00
C ALA A 185 -9.67 13.94 8.07
N ASP A 186 -9.06 14.48 9.12
CA ASP A 186 -8.83 15.93 9.25
C ASP A 186 -7.78 16.40 8.25
N VAL A 187 -6.77 15.58 7.95
CA VAL A 187 -5.79 15.84 6.87
C VAL A 187 -6.49 15.91 5.51
N LEU A 188 -7.35 14.95 5.21
CA LEU A 188 -8.13 14.92 3.96
C LEU A 188 -9.10 16.10 3.85
N ASN A 189 -9.57 16.65 4.98
CA ASN A 189 -10.51 17.78 4.98
C ASN A 189 -9.82 19.15 4.93
N ARG A 190 -8.70 19.31 5.66
CA ARG A 190 -8.01 20.59 5.79
C ARG A 190 -6.94 20.77 4.73
N ILE A 191 -5.98 19.85 4.70
CA ILE A 191 -4.78 19.94 3.87
C ILE A 191 -5.08 19.53 2.43
N ARG A 192 -5.88 18.48 2.25
CA ARG A 192 -6.23 17.92 0.92
C ARG A 192 -4.99 17.63 0.07
N PRO A 193 -4.12 16.70 0.54
CA PRO A 193 -2.95 16.29 -0.23
C PRO A 193 -3.31 15.78 -1.61
N ARG A 194 -2.39 15.92 -2.56
CA ARG A 194 -2.56 15.40 -3.92
C ARG A 194 -2.79 13.89 -3.87
N ILE A 195 -3.82 13.44 -4.59
CA ILE A 195 -4.12 12.02 -4.77
C ILE A 195 -3.89 11.69 -6.24
N THR A 196 -2.81 10.96 -6.53
CA THR A 196 -2.48 10.51 -7.87
C THR A 196 -3.04 9.11 -8.09
N VAL A 197 -3.84 8.96 -9.15
CA VAL A 197 -4.42 7.68 -9.56
C VAL A 197 -3.96 7.39 -10.99
N SER A 198 -3.34 6.24 -11.21
CA SER A 198 -2.82 5.88 -12.53
C SER A 198 -2.93 4.39 -12.84
N GLU A 199 -2.81 4.05 -14.11
CA GLU A 199 -2.72 2.68 -14.59
C GLU A 199 -1.93 2.65 -15.91
N TRP A 200 -1.22 1.57 -16.15
CA TRP A 200 -0.62 1.29 -17.45
C TRP A 200 -1.54 0.38 -18.25
N PHE A 201 -1.70 0.68 -19.53
CA PHE A 201 -2.50 -0.13 -20.44
C PHE A 201 -1.83 -0.31 -21.80
N THR A 202 -2.21 -1.37 -22.49
CA THR A 202 -1.86 -1.68 -23.89
C THR A 202 -2.92 -2.64 -24.47
N HIS A 203 -2.67 -3.23 -25.63
CA HIS A 203 -3.41 -4.36 -26.16
C HIS A 203 -2.48 -5.25 -26.98
N CYS A 204 -3.00 -6.40 -27.43
CA CYS A 204 -2.22 -7.35 -28.21
C CYS A 204 -1.98 -6.95 -29.67
N GLY A 205 -2.52 -5.83 -30.16
CA GLY A 205 -2.36 -5.36 -31.54
C GLY A 205 -3.06 -6.18 -32.65
N THR A 206 -3.38 -7.47 -32.44
CA THR A 206 -4.00 -8.31 -33.48
C THR A 206 -5.45 -7.95 -33.75
N SER A 207 -6.17 -7.50 -32.73
CA SER A 207 -7.53 -6.98 -32.81
C SER A 207 -7.58 -5.55 -32.29
N ALA A 208 -8.49 -4.74 -32.81
CA ALA A 208 -8.77 -3.44 -32.21
C ALA A 208 -9.39 -3.65 -30.82
N ALA A 209 -9.15 -2.71 -29.90
CA ALA A 209 -9.69 -2.77 -28.55
C ALA A 209 -10.12 -1.40 -28.04
N GLU A 210 -10.96 -1.41 -27.01
CA GLU A 210 -11.37 -0.22 -26.27
C GLU A 210 -10.87 -0.34 -24.83
N TYR A 211 -10.28 0.75 -24.34
CA TYR A 211 -9.91 0.92 -22.95
C TYR A 211 -10.64 2.14 -22.36
N SER A 212 -11.17 2.02 -21.14
CA SER A 212 -11.66 3.15 -20.37
C SER A 212 -11.08 3.14 -18.98
N PHE A 213 -10.79 4.32 -18.45
CA PHE A 213 -10.32 4.55 -17.10
C PHE A 213 -11.21 5.59 -16.43
N SER A 214 -11.62 5.33 -15.20
CA SER A 214 -12.43 6.22 -14.39
C SER A 214 -11.95 6.20 -12.96
N THR A 215 -11.76 7.39 -12.38
CA THR A 215 -11.47 7.55 -10.96
C THR A 215 -12.41 8.56 -10.32
N VAL A 216 -12.89 8.26 -9.12
CA VAL A 216 -13.92 9.05 -8.41
C VAL A 216 -13.61 9.08 -6.92
N LEU A 217 -13.71 10.25 -6.31
CA LEU A 217 -13.65 10.44 -4.86
C LEU A 217 -15.04 10.31 -4.24
N TYR A 218 -15.13 9.63 -3.10
CA TYR A 218 -16.37 9.39 -2.37
C TYR A 218 -16.27 9.86 -0.93
N ASP A 219 -17.42 10.22 -0.37
CA ASP A 219 -17.56 10.54 1.05
C ASP A 219 -17.62 9.28 1.93
N PHE A 220 -17.75 9.48 3.24
CA PHE A 220 -17.87 8.38 4.21
C PHE A 220 -19.11 7.49 4.00
N LYS A 221 -20.16 8.00 3.34
CA LYS A 221 -21.38 7.26 2.97
C LYS A 221 -21.24 6.55 1.61
N LYS A 222 -20.06 6.60 1.00
CA LYS A 222 -19.79 6.10 -0.35
C LYS A 222 -20.67 6.78 -1.41
N ILE A 223 -20.92 8.07 -1.25
CA ILE A 223 -21.57 8.93 -2.25
C ILE A 223 -20.48 9.69 -3.03
N PRO A 224 -20.52 9.71 -4.38
CA PRO A 224 -19.57 10.49 -5.17
C PRO A 224 -19.58 11.96 -4.78
N ILE A 225 -18.40 12.53 -4.58
CA ILE A 225 -18.24 13.95 -4.24
C ILE A 225 -18.17 14.78 -5.54
N SER A 226 -18.59 16.04 -5.45
CA SER A 226 -18.48 17.05 -6.52
C SER A 226 -18.27 18.45 -5.94
N PRO A 227 -17.67 19.40 -6.66
CA PRO A 227 -17.06 19.30 -8.00
C PRO A 227 -15.65 18.65 -7.97
N ASN A 228 -14.99 18.50 -9.13
CA ASN A 228 -13.57 18.12 -9.26
C ASN A 228 -13.13 16.81 -8.58
N ALA A 229 -14.08 15.89 -8.37
CA ALA A 229 -13.86 14.62 -7.69
C ALA A 229 -14.11 13.42 -8.62
N LYS A 230 -14.10 13.64 -9.94
CA LYS A 230 -14.26 12.60 -10.96
C LYS A 230 -13.42 12.90 -12.18
N PHE A 231 -12.72 11.88 -12.67
CA PHE A 231 -12.05 11.88 -13.96
C PHE A 231 -12.43 10.63 -14.74
N THR A 232 -12.61 10.75 -16.05
CA THR A 232 -12.89 9.60 -16.92
C THR A 232 -12.30 9.85 -18.30
N THR A 233 -11.67 8.82 -18.87
CA THR A 233 -11.14 8.84 -20.23
C THR A 233 -11.39 7.52 -20.94
N LYS A 234 -11.41 7.57 -22.27
CA LYS A 234 -11.58 6.43 -23.16
C LYS A 234 -10.53 6.50 -24.25
N LYS A 235 -9.98 5.35 -24.61
CA LYS A 235 -8.97 5.19 -25.65
C LYS A 235 -9.39 4.06 -26.58
N SER A 236 -9.44 4.36 -27.86
CA SER A 236 -9.55 3.36 -28.91
C SER A 236 -8.14 2.92 -29.29
N LEU A 237 -7.93 1.61 -29.31
CA LEU A 237 -6.66 0.95 -29.59
C LEU A 237 -6.80 0.28 -30.96
N PRO A 238 -6.24 0.84 -32.03
CA PRO A 238 -6.43 0.30 -33.37
C PRO A 238 -5.76 -1.07 -33.53
N ALA A 239 -6.28 -1.89 -34.43
CA ALA A 239 -5.59 -3.12 -34.85
C ALA A 239 -4.33 -2.74 -35.66
N GLY A 240 -3.20 -3.35 -35.34
CA GLY A 240 -1.99 -3.29 -36.15
C GLY A 240 -2.00 -4.43 -37.17
N LYS A 241 -1.99 -4.12 -38.48
CA LYS A 241 -1.70 -5.14 -39.50
C LYS A 241 -0.23 -5.57 -39.35
N GLY A 242 0.01 -6.70 -38.68
CA GLY A 242 1.33 -7.28 -38.53
C GLY A 242 2.18 -6.55 -37.48
N ILE A 243 2.24 -7.12 -36.29
CA ILE A 243 3.15 -6.67 -35.21
C ILE A 243 4.60 -7.03 -35.56
N LEU A 244 4.77 -8.06 -36.40
CA LEU A 244 6.03 -8.63 -36.81
C LEU A 244 6.05 -8.76 -38.34
N THR A 245 7.21 -8.55 -38.98
CA THR A 245 7.47 -8.97 -40.36
C THR A 245 7.43 -10.50 -40.45
N LYS A 246 7.48 -11.06 -41.66
CA LYS A 246 7.66 -12.51 -41.86
C LYS A 246 8.93 -13.05 -41.18
N GLU A 247 9.92 -12.19 -40.91
CA GLU A 247 11.13 -12.52 -40.15
C GLU A 247 11.05 -12.22 -38.65
N GLY A 248 9.87 -11.87 -38.11
CA GLY A 248 9.71 -11.64 -36.67
C GLY A 248 10.15 -10.26 -36.18
N GLN A 249 10.33 -9.26 -37.07
CA GLN A 249 10.78 -7.93 -36.68
C GLN A 249 9.64 -6.91 -36.56
N PRO A 250 9.66 -5.99 -35.58
CA PRO A 250 8.61 -5.00 -35.42
C PRO A 250 8.47 -4.03 -36.61
N ILE A 251 7.25 -3.74 -37.08
CA ILE A 251 7.00 -2.75 -38.16
C ILE A 251 6.98 -1.33 -37.58
N GLN A 252 8.01 -0.52 -37.87
CA GLN A 252 8.30 0.78 -37.23
C GLN A 252 7.12 1.75 -37.03
N HIS A 253 6.20 1.89 -38.00
CA HIS A 253 5.04 2.80 -37.91
C HIS A 253 3.89 2.27 -37.03
N VAL A 254 3.87 0.97 -36.71
CA VAL A 254 2.85 0.32 -35.86
C VAL A 254 3.28 0.33 -34.38
N ILE A 255 4.58 0.49 -34.11
CA ILE A 255 5.20 0.36 -32.78
C ILE A 255 4.77 1.47 -31.81
N SER A 256 4.50 2.69 -32.28
CA SER A 256 4.13 3.82 -31.39
C SER A 256 2.78 3.61 -30.70
N ASP A 257 1.83 2.97 -31.38
CA ASP A 257 0.44 2.86 -30.94
C ASP A 257 0.16 1.54 -30.18
N LEU A 258 1.10 0.59 -30.22
CA LEU A 258 1.02 -0.71 -29.53
C LEU A 258 1.86 -0.77 -28.24
N GLY A 259 2.56 0.31 -27.90
CA GLY A 259 3.34 0.40 -26.66
C GLY A 259 2.46 0.46 -25.41
N TRP A 260 3.06 0.17 -24.26
CA TRP A 260 2.42 0.45 -22.98
C TRP A 260 2.30 1.96 -22.76
N THR A 261 1.09 2.42 -22.45
CA THR A 261 0.80 3.83 -22.17
C THR A 261 0.30 3.98 -20.75
N LYS A 262 0.72 5.05 -20.07
CA LYS A 262 0.23 5.40 -18.74
C LYS A 262 -0.94 6.38 -18.84
N VAL A 263 -2.06 6.06 -18.20
CA VAL A 263 -3.10 7.05 -17.86
C VAL A 263 -2.89 7.49 -16.42
N GLU A 264 -2.96 8.79 -16.17
CA GLU A 264 -2.78 9.37 -14.84
C GLU A 264 -3.72 10.55 -14.64
N HIS A 265 -4.27 10.64 -13.43
CA HIS A 265 -5.01 11.80 -12.96
C HIS A 265 -4.57 12.16 -11.54
N VAL A 266 -4.43 13.45 -11.28
CA VAL A 266 -4.08 13.98 -9.98
C VAL A 266 -5.25 14.80 -9.46
N PHE A 267 -5.87 14.33 -8.37
CA PHE A 267 -6.84 15.14 -7.66
C PHE A 267 -6.11 16.15 -6.79
N THR A 268 -6.37 17.42 -7.06
CA THR A 268 -5.99 18.54 -6.20
C THR A 268 -7.21 19.42 -5.97
N LYS A 269 -7.18 20.26 -4.93
CA LYS A 269 -8.27 21.20 -4.59
C LYS A 269 -9.65 20.54 -4.57
N TYR A 270 -9.73 19.26 -4.19
CA TYR A 270 -10.99 18.53 -4.13
C TYR A 270 -11.85 19.02 -2.95
N PRO A 271 -13.17 18.75 -2.95
CA PRO A 271 -14.05 19.17 -1.86
C PRO A 271 -13.71 18.46 -0.55
N ARG A 272 -14.17 19.02 0.55
CA ARG A 272 -14.09 18.35 1.86
C ARG A 272 -14.99 17.10 1.89
N GLY A 273 -14.71 16.22 2.83
CA GLY A 273 -15.49 15.01 3.09
C GLY A 273 -14.97 13.77 2.38
N VAL A 274 -13.85 13.85 1.64
CA VAL A 274 -13.24 12.70 0.96
C VAL A 274 -12.84 11.63 1.97
N ARG A 275 -13.25 10.39 1.68
CA ARG A 275 -12.91 9.19 2.46
C ARG A 275 -12.34 8.09 1.59
N PHE A 276 -12.93 7.88 0.41
CA PHE A 276 -12.53 6.81 -0.49
C PHE A 276 -12.12 7.31 -1.86
N VAL A 277 -11.24 6.55 -2.50
CA VAL A 277 -10.87 6.70 -3.92
C VAL A 277 -11.27 5.43 -4.63
N ARG A 278 -12.08 5.53 -5.67
CA ARG A 278 -12.39 4.40 -6.56
C ARG A 278 -11.59 4.54 -7.83
N LEU A 279 -10.89 3.47 -8.22
CA LEU A 279 -10.34 3.29 -9.56
C LEU A 279 -11.17 2.21 -10.25
N ALA A 280 -11.62 2.47 -11.47
CA ALA A 280 -12.21 1.47 -12.35
C ALA A 280 -11.59 1.56 -13.75
N SER A 281 -11.29 0.41 -14.34
CA SER A 281 -10.90 0.31 -15.72
C SER A 281 -11.69 -0.78 -16.45
N THR A 282 -11.98 -0.51 -17.72
CA THR A 282 -12.69 -1.43 -18.60
C THR A 282 -11.86 -1.71 -19.83
N GLY A 283 -11.83 -2.96 -20.26
CA GLY A 283 -11.21 -3.38 -21.50
C GLY A 283 -12.16 -4.23 -22.32
N ARG A 284 -12.13 -4.10 -23.64
CA ARG A 284 -12.88 -4.97 -24.56
C ARG A 284 -12.21 -5.04 -25.93
N ALA A 285 -12.06 -6.24 -26.49
CA ALA A 285 -11.69 -6.40 -27.90
C ALA A 285 -12.91 -6.12 -28.81
N ILE A 286 -12.69 -5.52 -29.97
CA ILE A 286 -13.75 -5.28 -30.95
C ILE A 286 -14.22 -6.59 -31.56
N GLU A 287 -13.31 -7.52 -31.84
CA GLU A 287 -13.64 -8.89 -32.25
C GLU A 287 -13.97 -9.76 -31.03
N ARG A 288 -15.02 -10.59 -31.14
CA ARG A 288 -15.58 -11.31 -30.00
C ARG A 288 -14.99 -12.70 -29.75
N ASP A 289 -14.45 -13.34 -30.80
CA ASP A 289 -14.11 -14.76 -30.79
C ASP A 289 -12.61 -15.04 -30.64
N SER A 290 -11.80 -14.02 -30.34
CA SER A 290 -10.34 -14.06 -30.44
C SER A 290 -9.60 -14.25 -29.11
N GLY A 291 -10.28 -14.70 -28.04
CA GLY A 291 -9.66 -14.89 -26.73
C GLY A 291 -9.33 -13.56 -26.02
N HIS A 292 -8.30 -13.54 -25.15
CA HIS A 292 -7.93 -12.36 -24.34
C HIS A 292 -7.07 -11.34 -25.12
N VAL A 293 -7.57 -10.92 -26.28
CA VAL A 293 -6.90 -9.98 -27.19
C VAL A 293 -7.33 -8.52 -27.01
N GLY A 294 -8.12 -8.23 -25.97
CA GLY A 294 -8.59 -6.89 -25.66
C GLY A 294 -7.51 -6.02 -25.00
N ALA A 295 -7.97 -5.01 -24.27
CA ALA A 295 -7.06 -4.18 -23.49
C ALA A 295 -6.40 -5.00 -22.39
N LYS A 296 -5.12 -4.73 -22.18
CA LYS A 296 -4.28 -5.25 -21.11
C LYS A 296 -3.98 -4.13 -20.13
N MET A 297 -4.01 -4.40 -18.84
CA MET A 297 -3.82 -3.41 -17.78
C MET A 297 -2.84 -3.92 -16.73
N ALA A 298 -1.95 -3.06 -16.26
CA ALA A 298 -1.00 -3.37 -15.20
C ALA A 298 -0.65 -2.13 -14.38
N HIS A 299 0.04 -2.33 -13.26
CA HIS A 299 0.60 -1.26 -12.44
C HIS A 299 -0.42 -0.19 -12.02
N ALA A 300 -1.66 -0.63 -11.74
CA ALA A 300 -2.67 0.26 -11.21
C ALA A 300 -2.20 0.85 -9.88
N SER A 301 -2.38 2.15 -9.68
CA SER A 301 -1.94 2.81 -8.46
C SER A 301 -2.86 3.89 -7.95
N VAL A 302 -2.89 4.02 -6.62
CA VAL A 302 -3.40 5.17 -5.88
C VAL A 302 -2.29 5.57 -4.91
N ILE A 303 -1.78 6.79 -5.05
CA ILE A 303 -0.69 7.33 -4.24
C ILE A 303 -1.16 8.66 -3.67
N VAL A 304 -0.99 8.84 -2.35
CA VAL A 304 -1.21 10.13 -1.69
C VAL A 304 0.16 10.74 -1.37
N GLY A 305 0.39 11.95 -1.89
CA GLY A 305 1.65 12.67 -1.75
C GLY A 305 1.67 13.60 -0.54
N PHE A 306 2.83 14.17 -0.25
CA PHE A 306 2.98 15.28 0.70
C PHE A 306 2.68 16.63 0.06
N GLU A 307 2.62 16.68 -1.26
CA GLU A 307 2.25 17.86 -2.02
C GLU A 307 0.77 18.16 -1.79
N TYR A 308 0.46 19.44 -1.64
CA TYR A 308 -0.90 19.96 -1.62
C TYR A 308 -0.89 21.33 -2.28
N ASP A 309 -2.04 21.76 -2.79
CA ASP A 309 -2.18 23.11 -3.32
C ASP A 309 -2.70 24.00 -2.19
N GLU A 310 -2.04 25.13 -1.95
CA GLU A 310 -2.56 26.13 -1.02
C GLU A 310 -3.92 26.63 -1.51
N MET A 311 -4.85 26.80 -0.56
CA MET A 311 -6.16 27.35 -0.84
C MET A 311 -6.12 28.85 -0.57
N GLU A 312 -6.37 29.63 -1.61
CA GLU A 312 -6.69 31.05 -1.52
C GLU A 312 -7.91 31.30 -0.62
#